data_AF-A0A9X3W8Q9-F1
#
_entry.id   AF-A0A9X3W8Q9-F1
#
_cell.length_a   1.000
_cell.length_b   1.000
_cell.length_c   1.000
_cell.angle_alpha   90.00
_cell.angle_beta   90.00
_cell.angle_gamma   90.00
#
_symmetry.space_group_name_H-M   'P 1'
#
loop_
_entity.id
_entity.type
_entity.pdbx_description
1 polymer ?
#
loop_
_entity_poly.entity_id
_entity_poly.type
_entity_poly.pdbx_seq_one_letter_code
_entity_poly.pdbx_strand_id
1 'polypeptide(L)'
;MKKTKFDLWIGAINLFNCLLFIASWFAIFGASFTTRMAMFYYLFAWAGVIINAIAVVQAYNLKISMIGPILGVVGNALYGFTAVLALPAVIINIISAFFIFMQHDNKKKA
;
A
#
# COMPACT_ATOMS: atom_id res chain seq x y z
N MET A 1 11.26 -6.51 -20.89
CA MET A 1 9.96 -5.82 -21.09
C MET A 1 9.87 -4.71 -20.06
N LYS A 2 9.53 -3.48 -20.45
CA LYS A 2 9.52 -2.32 -19.54
C LYS A 2 8.43 -2.57 -18.49
N LYS A 3 8.79 -2.56 -17.19
CA LYS A 3 7.80 -2.44 -16.12
C LYS A 3 6.85 -1.31 -16.50
N THR A 4 5.56 -1.59 -16.45
CA THR A 4 4.55 -0.56 -16.63
C THR A 4 4.83 0.50 -15.57
N LYS A 5 4.96 1.78 -15.98
CA LYS A 5 5.26 2.89 -15.04
C LYS A 5 4.31 2.83 -13.83
N PHE A 6 3.07 2.38 -14.06
CA PHE A 6 2.03 2.17 -13.07
C PHE A 6 2.43 1.25 -11.90
N ASP A 7 3.06 0.10 -12.14
CA ASP A 7 3.48 -0.81 -11.06
C ASP A 7 4.55 -0.18 -10.17
N LEU A 8 5.46 0.59 -10.79
CA LEU A 8 6.47 1.34 -10.07
C LEU A 8 5.83 2.42 -9.18
N TRP A 9 4.80 3.10 -9.68
CA TRP A 9 4.04 4.11 -8.94
C TRP A 9 3.26 3.51 -7.77
N ILE A 10 2.62 2.34 -7.93
CA ILE A 10 1.89 1.69 -6.84
C ILE A 10 2.85 1.25 -5.73
N GLY A 11 3.98 0.63 -6.09
CA GLY A 11 5.01 0.26 -5.11
C GLY A 11 5.55 1.48 -4.34
N ALA A 12 5.76 2.60 -5.03
CA ALA A 12 6.17 3.86 -4.41
C ALA A 12 5.09 4.44 -3.46
N ILE A 13 3.82 4.37 -3.84
CA ILE A 13 2.70 4.81 -2.99
C ILE A 13 2.60 3.97 -1.72
N ASN A 14 2.77 2.65 -1.80
CA ASN A 14 2.77 1.81 -0.59
C ASN A 14 3.93 2.16 0.36
N LEU A 15 5.11 2.46 -0.17
CA LEU A 15 6.25 2.96 0.61
C LEU A 15 5.99 4.34 1.22
N PHE A 16 5.36 5.24 0.48
CA PHE A 16 4.96 6.56 0.99
C PHE A 16 3.93 6.43 2.11
N ASN A 17 2.93 5.55 1.95
CA ASN A 17 1.95 5.25 2.99
C ASN A 17 2.61 4.64 4.23
N CYS A 18 3.64 3.80 4.08
CA CYS A 18 4.43 3.35 5.24
C CYS A 18 5.03 4.51 6.02
N LEU A 19 5.64 5.49 5.35
CA LEU A 19 6.20 6.66 6.02
C LEU A 19 5.11 7.47 6.72
N LEU A 20 3.94 7.64 6.09
CA LEU A 20 2.80 8.31 6.71
C LEU A 20 2.28 7.58 7.95
N PHE A 21 2.19 6.25 7.91
CA PHE A 21 1.69 5.45 9.03
C PHE A 21 2.69 5.41 10.19
N ILE A 22 4.01 5.46 9.91
CA ILE A 22 5.03 5.62 10.95
C ILE A 22 4.93 7.03 11.56
N ALA A 23 4.81 8.06 10.72
CA ALA A 23 4.70 9.45 11.17
C ALA A 23 3.43 9.67 12.02
N SER A 24 2.32 8.99 11.70
CA SER A 24 1.10 9.11 12.48
C SER A 24 1.27 8.62 13.92
N TRP A 25 2.16 7.65 14.16
CA TRP A 25 2.38 7.14 15.50
C TRP A 25 3.04 8.16 16.41
N PHE A 26 3.95 8.99 15.88
CA PHE A 26 4.50 10.14 16.59
C PHE A 26 3.42 11.19 16.89
N ALA A 27 2.45 11.38 15.99
CA ALA A 27 1.31 12.25 16.25
C ALA A 27 0.35 11.68 17.31
N ILE A 28 0.18 10.35 17.36
CA ILE A 28 -0.65 9.64 18.36
C ILE A 28 -0.01 9.73 19.74
N PHE A 29 1.28 9.42 19.87
CA PHE A 29 1.99 9.44 21.15
C PHE A 29 2.35 10.85 21.63
N GLY A 30 2.52 11.81 20.71
CA GLY A 30 2.78 13.22 21.03
C GLY A 30 1.57 14.01 21.54
N ALA A 31 0.47 13.33 21.90
CA ALA A 31 -0.77 13.89 22.45
C ALA A 31 -1.48 14.95 21.59
N SER A 32 -1.11 15.10 20.31
CA SER A 32 -1.67 16.09 19.37
C SER A 32 -2.48 15.45 18.25
N PHE A 33 -3.03 14.26 18.48
CA PHE A 33 -3.87 13.54 17.52
C PHE A 33 -5.27 14.17 17.43
N THR A 34 -5.37 15.24 16.66
CA THR A 34 -6.64 15.94 16.39
C THR A 34 -7.44 15.20 15.31
N THR A 35 -8.77 15.36 15.32
CA THR A 35 -9.67 14.81 14.29
C THR A 35 -9.24 15.18 12.87
N ARG A 36 -8.70 16.39 12.68
CA ARG A 36 -8.21 16.87 11.38
C ARG A 36 -6.97 16.11 10.91
N MET A 37 -6.02 15.82 11.81
CA MET A 37 -4.86 14.99 11.48
C MET A 37 -5.28 13.54 11.21
N ALA A 38 -6.18 12.99 12.02
CA ALA A 38 -6.71 11.65 11.80
C ALA A 38 -7.34 11.51 10.42
N MET A 39 -8.21 12.44 10.02
CA MET A 39 -8.82 12.47 8.68
C MET A 39 -7.77 12.48 7.56
N PHE A 40 -6.68 13.25 7.72
CA PHE A 40 -5.59 13.29 6.74
C PHE A 40 -5.00 11.89 6.55
N TYR A 41 -4.57 11.22 7.62
CA TYR A 41 -3.97 9.88 7.50
C TYR A 41 -4.95 8.82 6.99
N TYR A 42 -6.21 8.86 7.45
CA TYR A 42 -7.23 7.92 6.98
C TYR A 42 -7.56 8.11 5.49
N LEU A 43 -7.54 9.34 5.00
CA LEU A 43 -7.76 9.62 3.58
C LEU A 43 -6.67 8.99 2.70
N PHE A 44 -5.40 9.09 3.10
CA PHE A 44 -4.30 8.44 2.39
C PHE A 44 -4.34 6.91 2.48
N ALA A 45 -4.79 6.36 3.61
CA ALA A 45 -4.98 4.93 3.77
C ALA A 45 -6.06 4.41 2.82
N TRP A 46 -7.24 5.03 2.79
CA TRP A 46 -8.32 4.63 1.89
C TRP A 46 -7.99 4.89 0.42
N ALA A 47 -7.26 5.96 0.09
CA ALA A 47 -6.73 6.16 -1.25
C ALA A 47 -5.78 5.03 -1.66
N GLY A 48 -4.89 4.61 -0.75
CA GLY A 48 -4.00 3.46 -0.93
C GLY A 48 -4.77 2.15 -1.18
N VAL A 49 -5.87 1.92 -0.46
CA VAL A 49 -6.77 0.77 -0.68
C VAL A 49 -7.32 0.77 -2.10
N ILE A 50 -7.86 1.91 -2.56
CA ILE A 50 -8.46 2.03 -3.90
C ILE A 50 -7.41 1.80 -5.00
N ILE A 51 -6.25 2.43 -4.88
CA ILE A 51 -5.17 2.31 -5.87
C ILE A 51 -4.67 0.87 -5.97
N ASN A 52 -4.46 0.20 -4.83
CA ASN A 52 -4.07 -1.21 -4.83
C ASN A 52 -5.18 -2.11 -5.35
N ALA A 53 -6.46 -1.82 -5.10
CA ALA A 53 -7.58 -2.58 -5.65
C ALA A 53 -7.62 -2.49 -7.19
N ILE A 54 -7.40 -1.31 -7.76
CA ILE A 54 -7.25 -1.14 -9.22
C ILE A 54 -6.06 -1.97 -9.74
N ALA A 55 -4.95 -1.96 -9.01
CA ALA A 55 -3.76 -2.75 -9.35
C ALA A 55 -4.04 -4.26 -9.32
N VAL A 56 -4.89 -4.75 -8.41
CA VAL A 56 -5.33 -6.15 -8.40
C VAL A 56 -6.08 -6.49 -9.70
N VAL A 57 -7.04 -5.65 -10.09
CA VAL A 57 -7.81 -5.87 -11.33
C VAL A 57 -6.91 -5.84 -12.55
N GLN A 58 -5.96 -4.89 -12.60
CA GLN A 58 -5.00 -4.83 -13.69
C GLN A 58 -4.07 -6.03 -13.72
N ALA A 59 -3.56 -6.46 -12.57
CA ALA A 59 -2.70 -7.64 -12.45
C ALA A 59 -3.42 -8.92 -12.91
N TYR A 60 -4.71 -9.05 -12.59
CA TYR A 60 -5.57 -10.13 -13.06
C TYR A 60 -5.69 -10.12 -14.59
N ASN A 61 -6.01 -8.97 -15.19
CA ASN A 61 -6.15 -8.82 -16.64
C ASN A 61 -4.83 -9.09 -17.40
N LEU A 62 -3.69 -8.73 -16.80
CA LEU A 62 -2.36 -8.92 -17.37
C LEU A 62 -1.75 -10.30 -17.04
N LYS A 63 -2.44 -11.17 -16.27
CA LYS A 63 -1.94 -12.48 -15.80
C LYS A 63 -0.58 -12.40 -15.08
N ILE A 64 -0.31 -11.31 -14.39
CA ILE A 64 0.87 -11.12 -13.53
C ILE A 64 0.53 -11.44 -12.07
N SER A 65 1.53 -11.43 -11.18
CA SER A 65 1.29 -11.75 -9.76
C SER A 65 0.37 -10.71 -9.10
N MET A 66 -0.71 -11.18 -8.46
CA MET A 66 -1.63 -10.31 -7.71
C MET A 66 -1.24 -10.15 -6.24
N ILE A 67 -0.24 -10.92 -5.76
CA ILE A 67 0.13 -10.99 -4.34
C ILE A 67 0.52 -9.61 -3.82
N GLY A 68 1.35 -8.89 -4.57
CA GLY A 68 1.79 -7.53 -4.21
C GLY A 68 0.60 -6.57 -4.01
N PRO A 69 -0.24 -6.36 -5.04
CA PRO A 69 -1.44 -5.53 -4.94
C PRO A 69 -2.41 -5.95 -3.82
N ILE A 70 -2.67 -7.25 -3.64
CA ILE A 70 -3.56 -7.76 -2.58
C ILE A 70 -3.01 -7.39 -1.20
N LEU A 71 -1.71 -7.61 -0.97
CA LEU A 71 -1.07 -7.22 0.28
C LEU A 71 -1.16 -5.71 0.50
N GLY A 72 -1.05 -4.90 -0.54
CA GLY A 72 -1.18 -3.45 -0.44
C GLY A 72 -2.60 -3.01 -0.06
N VAL A 73 -3.64 -3.68 -0.58
CA VAL A 73 -5.03 -3.48 -0.14
C VAL A 73 -5.15 -3.78 1.36
N VAL A 74 -4.68 -4.95 1.80
CA VAL A 74 -4.79 -5.38 3.20
C VAL A 74 -4.01 -4.45 4.13
N GLY A 75 -2.77 -4.12 3.79
CA GLY A 75 -1.93 -3.23 4.60
C GLY A 75 -2.56 -1.85 4.78
N ASN A 76 -3.05 -1.24 3.69
CA ASN A 76 -3.71 0.06 3.77
C ASN A 76 -5.07 -0.02 4.49
N ALA A 77 -5.83 -1.11 4.34
CA ALA A 77 -7.11 -1.29 5.02
C ALA A 77 -6.93 -1.47 6.53
N LEU A 78 -5.90 -2.20 6.98
CA LEU A 78 -5.59 -2.36 8.41
C LEU A 78 -5.41 -1.02 9.10
N TYR A 79 -4.63 -0.12 8.49
CA TYR A 79 -4.51 1.25 8.99
C TYR A 79 -5.81 2.04 8.84
N GLY A 80 -6.49 1.89 7.70
CA GLY A 80 -7.75 2.57 7.38
C GLY A 80 -8.88 2.33 8.39
N PHE A 81 -8.93 1.15 9.00
CA PHE A 81 -9.88 0.83 10.07
C PHE A 81 -9.42 1.30 11.44
N THR A 82 -8.12 1.23 11.74
CA THR A 82 -7.59 1.68 13.02
C THR A 82 -6.12 2.04 12.94
N ALA A 83 -5.76 3.21 13.47
CA ALA A 83 -4.38 3.65 13.53
C ALA A 83 -3.53 2.81 14.53
N VAL A 84 -4.17 2.02 15.41
CA VAL A 84 -3.47 1.08 16.31
C VAL A 84 -2.74 -0.01 15.52
N LEU A 85 -3.25 -0.36 14.34
CA LEU A 85 -2.65 -1.36 13.45
C LEU A 85 -1.60 -0.75 12.51
N ALA A 86 -1.03 0.42 12.82
CA ALA A 86 -0.01 1.05 12.01
C ALA A 86 1.23 0.18 11.80
N LEU A 87 1.75 -0.46 12.85
CA LEU A 87 2.91 -1.35 12.73
C LEU A 87 2.64 -2.54 11.79
N PRO A 88 1.57 -3.34 11.97
CA PRO A 88 1.29 -4.42 11.02
C PRO A 88 0.97 -3.90 9.62
N ALA A 89 0.28 -2.77 9.49
CA ALA A 89 0.01 -2.14 8.19
C ALA A 89 1.29 -1.74 7.45
N VAL A 90 2.29 -1.19 8.15
CA VAL A 90 3.59 -0.83 7.59
C VAL A 90 4.32 -2.08 7.11
N ILE A 91 4.40 -3.13 7.92
CA ILE A 91 5.08 -4.38 7.54
C ILE A 91 4.45 -4.95 6.26
N ILE A 92 3.12 -5.03 6.21
CA ILE A 92 2.40 -5.58 5.06
C ILE A 92 2.58 -4.70 3.81
N ASN A 93 2.55 -3.37 3.94
CA ASN A 93 2.77 -2.47 2.81
C ASN A 93 4.22 -2.50 2.30
N ILE A 94 5.22 -2.70 3.18
CA ILE A 94 6.61 -2.93 2.76
C ILE A 94 6.70 -4.23 1.95
N ILE A 95 6.16 -5.33 2.47
CA ILE A 95 6.16 -6.62 1.76
C ILE A 95 5.43 -6.47 0.41
N SER A 96 4.27 -5.82 0.40
CA SER A 96 3.54 -5.49 -0.83
C SER A 96 4.42 -4.76 -1.84
N ALA A 97 5.08 -3.68 -1.43
CA ALA A 97 5.95 -2.91 -2.31
C ALA A 97 7.11 -3.76 -2.86
N PHE A 98 7.74 -4.59 -2.03
CA PHE A 98 8.76 -5.54 -2.50
C PHE A 98 8.20 -6.53 -3.52
N PHE A 99 7.03 -7.11 -3.29
CA PHE A 99 6.40 -8.01 -4.27
C PHE A 99 6.03 -7.30 -5.58
N ILE A 100 5.56 -6.05 -5.51
CA ILE A 100 5.25 -5.24 -6.70
C ILE A 100 6.54 -4.87 -7.45
N PHE A 101 7.63 -4.55 -6.75
CA PHE A 101 8.92 -4.29 -7.38
C PHE A 101 9.61 -5.56 -7.88
N MET A 102 9.42 -6.71 -7.23
CA MET A 102 9.97 -7.98 -7.68
C MET A 102 9.10 -8.68 -8.71
N GLN A 103 7.90 -8.16 -9.01
CA GLN A 103 7.09 -8.64 -10.12
C GLN A 103 7.86 -8.45 -11.42
N HIS A 104 8.45 -9.55 -11.87
CA HIS A 104 8.90 -9.74 -13.22
C HIS A 104 7.74 -10.32 -14.03
N ASP A 105 7.65 -9.85 -15.27
CA ASP A 105 6.66 -10.29 -16.25
C ASP A 105 6.67 -11.83 -16.30
N ASN A 106 5.60 -12.45 -15.80
CA ASN A 106 5.46 -13.89 -15.67
C ASN A 106 5.09 -14.52 -17.03
N LYS A 107 5.70 -14.03 -18.11
CA LYS A 107 5.73 -14.78 -19.36
C LYS A 107 6.61 -15.99 -19.10
N LYS A 108 5.98 -17.07 -18.63
CA LYS A 108 6.41 -18.41 -19.02
C LYS A 108 6.67 -18.32 -20.52
N LYS A 109 7.94 -18.39 -20.90
CA LYS A 109 8.33 -18.80 -22.25
C LYS A 109 7.70 -20.18 -22.43
N ALA A 110 6.49 -20.20 -22.97
CA ALA A 110 5.97 -21.37 -23.64
C ALA A 110 6.62 -21.41 -25.02
#